data_AF-A0A4V3A879-F1
#
_entry.id   AF-A0A4V3A879-F1
#
_cell.length_a   1.000
_cell.length_b   1.000
_cell.length_c   1.000
_cell.angle_alpha   90.00
_cell.angle_beta   90.00
_cell.angle_gamma   90.00
#
_symmetry.space_group_name_H-M   'P 1'
#
loop_
_entity.id
_entity.type
_entity.pdbx_description
1 polymer ?
#
loop_
_entity_poly.entity_id
_entity_poly.type
_entity_poly.pdbx_seq_one_letter_code
_entity_poly.pdbx_strand_id
1 'polypeptide(L)' 'GLNVSKPAITRALDRLGELSLVRRKVDPMDRRSVLVQSTQAGEAFLAQLRHVMAAAGTEHLTAAA' A
#
# COMPACT_ATOMS: atom_id res chain seq x y z
N GLY A 1 5.85 -1.48 15.18
CA GLY A 1 4.82 -0.78 14.39
C GLY A 1 5.48 0.07 13.33
N LEU A 2 4.76 0.47 12.27
CA LEU A 2 5.29 1.39 11.26
C LEU A 2 5.60 2.74 11.94
N ASN A 3 6.80 3.31 11.72
CA ASN A 3 7.20 4.60 12.28
C ASN A 3 6.59 5.77 11.47
N VAL A 4 5.26 5.80 11.39
CA VAL A 4 4.50 6.78 10.61
C VAL A 4 3.31 7.30 11.41
N SER A 5 2.96 8.56 11.20
CA SER A 5 1.82 9.17 11.89
C SER A 5 0.48 8.75 11.30
N LYS A 6 -0.58 8.78 12.11
CA LYS A 6 -1.94 8.48 11.66
C LYS A 6 -2.39 9.35 10.46
N PRO A 7 -2.12 10.69 10.43
CA PRO A 7 -2.43 11.51 9.25
C PRO A 7 -1.64 11.11 8.00
N ALA A 8 -0.41 10.60 8.15
CA ALA A 8 0.36 10.09 7.01
C ALA A 8 -0.30 8.84 6.40
N ILE A 9 -0.78 7.92 7.25
CA ILE A 9 -1.51 6.74 6.79
C ILE A 9 -2.80 7.14 6.08
N THR A 10 -3.60 8.04 6.66
CA THR A 10 -4.86 8.49 6.02
C THR A 10 -4.60 9.08 4.63
N ARG A 11 -3.62 9.98 4.49
CA ARG A 11 -3.28 10.58 3.19
C ARG A 11 -2.81 9.56 2.16
N ALA A 12 -2.02 8.57 2.59
CA ALA A 12 -1.61 7.48 1.70
C ALA A 12 -2.83 6.66 1.22
N LEU A 13 -3.74 6.32 2.13
CA LEU A 13 -4.97 5.60 1.80
C LEU A 13 -5.91 6.39 0.89
N ASP A 14 -6.02 7.70 1.08
CA ASP A 14 -6.81 8.58 0.21
C ASP A 14 -6.26 8.54 -1.22
N ARG A 15 -4.94 8.69 -1.38
CA ARG A 15 -4.29 8.65 -2.71
C ARG A 15 -4.41 7.28 -3.37
N LEU A 16 -4.25 6.19 -2.62
CA LEU A 16 -4.45 4.84 -3.14
C LEU A 16 -5.91 4.60 -3.56
N GLY A 17 -6.86 5.22 -2.85
CA GLY A 17 -8.28 5.20 -3.21
C GLY A 17 -8.58 5.95 -4.50
N GLU A 18 -8.00 7.14 -4.70
CA GLU A 18 -8.10 7.90 -5.96
C GLU A 18 -7.59 7.10 -7.17
N LEU A 19 -6.56 6.29 -6.96
CA LEU A 19 -6.00 5.40 -7.98
C LEU A 19 -6.76 4.07 -8.13
N SER A 20 -7.85 3.87 -7.39
CA SER A 20 -8.63 2.62 -7.36
C SER A 20 -7.82 1.38 -6.97
N LEU A 21 -6.71 1.55 -6.25
CA LEU A 21 -5.86 0.45 -5.77
C LEU A 21 -6.38 -0.14 -4.46
N VAL A 22 -7.12 0.64 -3.69
CA VAL A 22 -7.80 0.20 -2.46
C VAL A 22 -9.25 0.69 -2.43
N ARG A 23 -10.10 -0.02 -1.69
CA ARG A 23 -11.46 0.39 -1.37
C ARG A 23 -11.62 0.53 0.13
N ARG A 24 -12.36 1.57 0.53
CA ARG A 24 -12.72 1.85 1.92
C ARG A 24 -14.22 1.58 2.12
N LYS A 25 -14.57 0.92 3.21
CA LYS A 25 -15.97 0.73 3.63
C LYS A 25 -16.08 0.95 5.13
N VAL A 26 -17.13 1.63 5.57
CA VAL A 26 -17.50 1.65 6.98
C VAL A 26 -17.74 0.22 7.41
N ASP A 27 -17.18 -0.16 8.56
CA ASP A 27 -17.38 -1.48 9.11
C ASP A 27 -18.86 -1.65 9.52
N PRO A 28 -19.55 -2.68 9.02
CA PRO A 28 -20.94 -2.92 9.37
C PRO A 28 -21.13 -3.28 10.86
N MET A 29 -20.10 -3.75 11.56
CA MET A 29 -20.14 -4.17 12.96
C MET A 29 -19.76 -3.05 13.94
N ASP A 30 -18.87 -2.14 13.55
CA ASP A 30 -18.58 -0.90 14.29
C ASP A 30 -18.42 0.30 13.35
N ARG A 31 -19.43 1.17 13.30
CA ARG A 31 -19.45 2.34 12.42
C ARG A 31 -18.38 3.40 12.73
N ARG A 32 -17.64 3.26 13.84
CA ARG A 32 -16.48 4.12 14.16
C ARG A 32 -15.21 3.66 13.44
N SER A 33 -15.23 2.48 12.84
CA SER A 33 -14.11 1.89 12.14
C SER A 33 -14.34 1.88 10.62
N VAL A 34 -13.23 1.92 9.87
CA VAL A 34 -13.23 1.85 8.41
C VAL A 34 -12.29 0.72 7.99
N LEU A 35 -12.83 -0.22 7.22
CA LEU A 35 -12.07 -1.31 6.64
C LEU A 35 -11.48 -0.86 5.30
N VAL A 36 -10.20 -1.20 5.09
CA VAL A 36 -9.49 -0.99 3.84
C VAL A 36 -9.23 -2.35 3.21
N GLN A 37 -9.56 -2.51 1.94
CA GLN A 37 -9.33 -3.72 1.18
C GLN A 37 -8.60 -3.38 -0.12
N SER A 38 -7.61 -4.20 -0.50
CA SER A 38 -6.99 -4.10 -1.82
C SER A 38 -8.00 -4.42 -2.91
N THR A 39 -7.90 -3.73 -4.04
CA THR A 39 -8.61 -4.14 -5.26
C THR A 39 -7.75 -5.11 -6.05
N GLN A 40 -8.35 -5.78 -7.04
CA GLN A 40 -7.58 -6.62 -7.98
C GLN A 40 -6.48 -5.81 -8.68
N ALA A 41 -6.75 -4.55 -9.04
CA ALA A 41 -5.74 -3.64 -9.61
C ALA A 41 -4.64 -3.31 -8.60
N GLY A 42 -4.99 -3.11 -7.33
CA GLY A 42 -4.02 -2.91 -6.25
C GLY A 42 -3.09 -4.09 -6.02
N GLU A 43 -3.62 -5.31 -6.06
CA GLU A 43 -2.82 -6.53 -5.93
C GLU A 43 -1.86 -6.70 -7.11
N ALA A 44 -2.33 -6.50 -8.34
CA ALA A 44 -1.49 -6.54 -9.54
C ALA A 44 -0.38 -5.48 -9.50
N PHE A 45 -0.71 -4.24 -9.11
CA PHE A 45 0.26 -3.16 -8.93
C PHE A 45 1.32 -3.53 -7.88
N LEU A 46 0.90 -4.07 -6.74
CA LEU A 46 1.82 -4.46 -5.67
C LEU A 46 2.76 -5.60 -6.11
N ALA A 47 2.28 -6.54 -6.91
CA ALA A 47 3.12 -7.60 -7.48
C ALA A 47 4.22 -7.03 -8.39
N GLN A 48 3.88 -6.09 -9.27
CA GLN A 48 4.85 -5.41 -10.13
C GLN A 48 5.85 -4.59 -9.31
N LEU A 49 5.37 -3.85 -8.31
CA LEU A 49 6.23 -3.05 -7.44
C LEU A 49 7.26 -3.92 -6.71
N ARG A 50 6.87 -5.10 -6.21
CA ARG A 50 7.79 -6.04 -5.57
C ARG A 50 8.89 -6.50 -6.51
N HIS A 51 8.56 -6.75 -7.78
CA HIS A 51 9.54 -7.16 -8.78
C HIS A 51 10.58 -6.05 -9.02
N VAL A 52 10.13 -4.81 -9.23
CA VAL A 52 11.02 -3.65 -9.42
C VAL A 52 11.92 -3.43 -8.19
N MET A 53 11.35 -3.49 -7.00
CA MET A 53 12.11 -3.32 -5.75
C MET A 53 13.16 -4.42 -5.54
N ALA A 54 12.83 -5.67 -5.88
CA ALA A 54 13.78 -6.78 -5.80
C ALA A 54 14.94 -6.63 -6.78
N ALA A 55 14.66 -6.19 -8.02
CA ALA A 55 15.69 -5.92 -9.01
C ALA A 55 16.64 -4.80 -8.53
N ALA A 56 16.08 -3.66 -8.11
CA ALA A 56 16.88 -2.52 -7.62
C ALA A 56 17.71 -2.87 -6.37
N GLY A 57 17.15 -3.66 -5.45
CA GLY A 57 17.87 -4.11 -4.26
C GLY A 57 19.05 -5.03 -4.59
N THR A 58 18.91 -5.85 -5.63
CA THR A 58 19.97 -6.76 -6.08
C THR A 58 21.11 -6.00 -6.75
N GLU A 59 20.80 -5.03 -7.61
CA GLU A 59 21.79 -4.17 -8.28
C GLU A 59 22.65 -3.41 -7.26
N HIS A 60 22.03 -2.86 -6.22
CA HIS A 60 22.74 -2.15 -5.15
C HIS A 60 23.66 -3.06 -4.33
N LEU A 61 23.32 -4.33 -4.13
CA LEU A 61 24.16 -5.29 -3.41
C LEU A 61 25.37 -5.71 -4.25
N THR A 62 25.19 -5.87 -5.57
CA THR A 62 26.28 -6.21 -6.50
C THR A 62 27.23 -5.04 -6.78
N ALA A 63 26.77 -3.80 -6.69
CA ALA A 63 27.61 -2.62 -6.89
C ALA A 63 28.43 -2.25 -5.63
N ALA A 64 28.07 -2.79 -4.46
CA ALA A 64 28.75 -2.55 -3.19
C ALA A 64 29.70 -3.69 -2.77
N ALA A 65 29.81 -4.75 -3.59
CA ALA A 65 30.70 -5.90 -3.40
C ALA A 65 31.81 -5.89 -4.44
#